data_AF-A0A2C8FCL2-F1
#
_entry.id   AF-A0A2C8FCL2-F1
#
_cell.length_a   1.000
_cell.length_b   1.000
_cell.length_c   1.000
_cell.angle_alpha   90.00
_cell.angle_beta   90.00
_cell.angle_gamma   90.00
#
_symmetry.space_group_name_H-M   'P 1'
#
loop_
_entity.id
_entity.type
_entity.pdbx_description
1 polymer ?
#
loop_
_entity_poly.entity_id
_entity_poly.type
_entity_poly.pdbx_seq_one_letter_code
_entity_poly.pdbx_strand_id
1 'polypeptide(L)'
;MSRQVQENTTRLQVEQRLTTYQSKLRALKDRSALREVMERELLLTFIEINHGAINEYPLIKSQQASVVELLCGRGDHPGYEYIHQHISQFIVLLVHHEKAVKTKDDEKAKELQATLLNTENLLIKCVQGIVYGMALITDNFEEIVLRYFGQGALKDYSALIEKHELDVNFWKAFVEQFITSRVAEAHREIIEGKKYNISKERNFLVIRFLFDDILSKLNPITQKIDKTRIQNSYVETRTNDEVATRAKLIHSILVKGMSALPKAKELSKTEFIQSARITCIDTVAKDFETAYADRLATAKAEKENPGSDTRSPEEVKQAQAEFKFLMDQVIAVGIGTSITISRTSYSFFKALETLVPEQIEAIRPLTGDFSVAILERILYFLLENHTIHILTEVGRSEGGKIQVRSGRARRVAEETVDGLKGMSKIRKKQLFANDVTREGTLLFKPKTVKQLVGTMDMLSLEPELQGALKDLWTKAIFRVDIMVLLNLELIAKTTTNLRVRLTEILEKYGISQESIV
;
A
#
# COMPACT_ATOMS: atom_id res chain seq x y z
N MET A 1 11.90 26.07 14.50
CA MET A 1 13.23 26.69 14.34
C MET A 1 14.07 25.69 13.57
N SER A 2 14.58 25.92 12.36
CA SER A 2 14.96 27.15 11.69
C SER A 2 14.74 27.02 10.18
N ARG A 3 14.21 28.09 9.57
CA ARG A 3 14.25 28.34 8.13
C ARG A 3 15.72 28.50 7.71
N GLN A 4 16.18 27.68 6.78
CA GLN A 4 17.40 27.71 5.95
C GLN A 4 17.73 26.24 5.70
N VAL A 5 17.39 25.64 4.55
CA VAL A 5 18.08 25.80 3.28
C VAL A 5 17.07 25.74 2.14
N GLN A 6 16.82 26.87 1.49
CA GLN A 6 16.24 26.93 0.15
C GLN A 6 17.44 27.09 -0.78
N GLU A 7 18.08 25.98 -1.14
CA GLU A 7 19.04 26.00 -2.25
C GLU A 7 18.22 26.23 -3.52
N ASN A 8 18.39 27.41 -4.12
CA ASN A 8 17.88 27.76 -5.44
C ASN A 8 18.50 26.79 -6.47
N THR A 9 17.87 25.63 -6.67
CA THR A 9 18.08 24.79 -7.87
C THR A 9 17.46 25.50 -9.06
N THR A 10 18.17 26.50 -9.56
CA THR A 10 17.78 27.25 -10.76
C THR A 10 17.76 26.28 -11.92
N ARG A 11 16.57 25.95 -12.43
CA ARG A 11 16.39 25.02 -13.55
C ARG A 11 17.29 25.44 -14.71
N LEU A 12 18.16 24.54 -15.15
CA LEU A 12 19.03 24.80 -16.30
C LEU A 12 18.21 25.22 -17.52
N GLN A 13 18.72 26.19 -18.27
CA GLN A 13 18.09 26.61 -19.52
C GLN A 13 18.08 25.47 -20.53
N VAL A 14 17.15 25.51 -21.49
CA VAL A 14 16.96 24.43 -22.49
C VAL A 14 18.27 24.06 -23.19
N GLU A 15 19.02 25.06 -23.65
CA GLU A 15 20.29 24.85 -24.36
C GLU A 15 21.34 24.17 -23.47
N GLN A 16 21.39 24.52 -22.18
CA GLN A 16 22.31 23.92 -21.22
C GLN A 16 21.95 22.45 -20.95
N ARG A 17 20.66 22.13 -20.80
CA ARG A 17 20.19 20.75 -20.63
C ARG A 17 20.56 19.89 -21.85
N LEU A 18 20.23 20.37 -23.05
CA LEU A 18 20.53 19.66 -24.30
C LEU A 18 22.04 19.45 -24.49
N THR A 19 22.84 20.47 -24.21
CA THR A 19 24.31 20.38 -24.29
C THR A 19 24.85 19.32 -23.32
N THR A 20 24.29 19.25 -22.12
CA THR A 20 24.71 18.28 -21.11
C THR A 20 24.37 16.84 -21.55
N TYR A 21 23.15 16.60 -22.05
CA TYR A 21 22.78 15.29 -22.59
C TYR A 21 23.65 14.88 -23.77
N GLN A 22 23.91 15.81 -24.71
CA GLN A 22 24.77 15.55 -25.86
C GLN A 22 26.21 15.23 -25.44
N SER A 23 26.75 15.97 -24.46
CA SER A 23 28.10 15.73 -23.94
C SER A 23 28.20 14.33 -23.30
N LYS A 24 27.25 13.97 -22.44
CA LYS A 24 27.17 12.62 -21.86
C LYS A 24 27.04 11.56 -22.96
N LEU A 25 26.18 11.76 -23.95
CA LEU A 25 25.98 10.82 -25.05
C LEU A 25 27.25 10.61 -25.89
N ARG A 26 28.04 11.67 -26.15
CA ARG A 26 29.35 11.55 -26.83
C ARG A 26 30.32 10.71 -26.01
N ALA A 27 30.49 11.05 -24.73
CA ALA A 27 31.37 10.29 -23.84
C ALA A 27 30.99 8.80 -23.75
N LEU A 28 29.69 8.49 -23.79
CA LEU A 28 29.18 7.12 -23.84
C LEU A 28 29.51 6.39 -25.15
N LYS A 29 29.45 7.09 -26.28
CA LYS A 29 29.79 6.53 -27.60
C LYS A 29 31.29 6.32 -27.77
N ASP A 30 32.11 7.26 -27.27
CA ASP A 30 33.57 7.19 -27.38
C ASP A 30 34.13 5.95 -26.64
N ARG A 31 33.50 5.56 -25.53
CA ARG A 31 33.80 4.32 -24.80
C ARG A 31 33.10 3.07 -25.34
N SER A 32 32.42 3.16 -26.49
CA SER A 32 31.65 2.06 -27.09
C SER A 32 30.66 1.40 -26.12
N ALA A 33 29.96 2.19 -25.30
CA ALA A 33 28.99 1.67 -24.34
C ALA A 33 27.84 0.93 -25.05
N LEU A 34 27.40 -0.19 -24.48
CA LEU A 34 26.21 -0.89 -24.94
C LEU A 34 24.98 0.01 -24.81
N ARG A 35 23.99 -0.17 -25.70
CA ARG A 35 22.73 0.61 -25.70
C ARG A 35 22.08 0.69 -24.31
N GLU A 36 22.05 -0.44 -23.62
CA GLU A 36 21.49 -0.56 -22.28
C GLU A 36 22.17 0.32 -21.24
N VAL A 37 23.50 0.41 -21.31
CA VAL A 37 24.32 1.27 -20.46
C VAL A 37 24.08 2.73 -20.84
N MET A 38 23.95 3.03 -22.14
CA MET A 38 23.65 4.39 -22.60
C MET A 38 22.30 4.89 -22.08
N GLU A 39 21.26 4.08 -22.18
CA GLU A 39 19.91 4.41 -21.69
C GLU A 39 19.94 4.69 -20.18
N ARG A 40 20.55 3.79 -19.38
CA ARG A 40 20.66 3.96 -17.93
C ARG A 40 21.43 5.23 -17.56
N GLU A 41 22.60 5.44 -18.15
CA GLU A 41 23.46 6.59 -17.84
C GLU A 41 22.82 7.93 -18.24
N LEU A 42 22.02 7.93 -19.31
CA LEU A 42 21.23 9.11 -19.68
C LEU A 42 20.04 9.32 -18.76
N LEU A 43 19.35 8.27 -18.30
CA LEU A 43 18.29 8.41 -17.27
C LEU A 43 18.84 8.97 -15.96
N LEU A 44 20.05 8.58 -15.56
CA LEU A 44 20.74 9.16 -14.39
C LEU A 44 21.01 10.65 -14.59
N THR A 45 21.64 11.00 -15.72
CA THR A 45 21.93 12.40 -16.08
C THR A 45 20.64 13.23 -16.18
N PHE A 46 19.57 12.62 -16.65
CA PHE A 46 18.24 13.22 -16.74
C PHE A 46 17.66 13.57 -15.37
N ILE A 47 17.70 12.66 -14.39
CA ILE A 47 17.25 12.95 -13.03
C ILE A 47 18.12 14.05 -12.42
N GLU A 48 19.44 13.95 -12.54
CA GLU A 48 20.39 14.92 -11.99
C GLU A 48 20.09 16.35 -12.46
N ILE A 49 19.68 16.53 -13.71
CA ILE A 49 19.40 17.86 -14.27
C ILE A 49 17.97 18.34 -13.99
N ASN A 50 17.00 17.43 -13.87
CA ASN A 50 15.58 17.78 -13.77
C ASN A 50 14.99 17.64 -12.38
N HIS A 51 15.72 17.16 -11.37
CA HIS A 51 15.17 16.96 -10.02
C HIS A 51 14.48 18.21 -9.45
N GLY A 52 15.01 19.42 -9.71
CA GLY A 52 14.40 20.68 -9.28
C GLY A 52 13.08 21.05 -10.00
N ALA A 53 12.75 20.38 -11.11
CA ALA A 53 11.48 20.53 -11.82
C ALA A 53 10.44 19.45 -11.43
N ILE A 54 10.81 18.50 -10.57
CA ILE A 54 9.94 17.44 -10.09
C ILE A 54 9.39 17.89 -8.73
N ASN A 55 8.06 17.98 -8.66
CA ASN A 55 7.38 18.36 -7.43
C ASN A 55 7.56 17.27 -6.36
N GLU A 56 7.81 17.68 -5.11
CA GLU A 56 8.02 16.78 -3.96
C GLU A 56 9.22 15.83 -4.13
N TYR A 57 10.21 16.18 -4.97
CA TYR A 57 11.38 15.33 -5.14
C TYR A 57 12.10 15.10 -3.80
N PRO A 58 12.42 13.85 -3.43
CA PRO A 58 12.94 13.56 -2.09
C PRO A 58 14.24 14.29 -1.78
N LEU A 59 14.39 14.77 -0.54
CA LEU A 59 15.65 15.34 -0.05
C LEU A 59 16.61 14.27 0.49
N ILE A 60 16.07 13.14 0.94
CA ILE A 60 16.82 12.04 1.55
C ILE A 60 17.46 11.19 0.45
N LYS A 61 18.78 10.98 0.54
CA LYS A 61 19.56 10.26 -0.49
C LYS A 61 19.08 8.83 -0.76
N SER A 62 18.68 8.09 0.26
CA SER A 62 18.12 6.74 0.12
C SER A 62 16.82 6.74 -0.69
N GLN A 63 15.94 7.71 -0.45
CA GLN A 63 14.71 7.88 -1.23
C GLN A 63 15.01 8.31 -2.67
N GLN A 64 16.01 9.19 -2.88
CA GLN A 64 16.47 9.54 -4.23
C GLN A 64 17.01 8.30 -4.97
N ALA A 65 17.80 7.46 -4.30
CA ALA A 65 18.30 6.21 -4.85
C ALA A 65 17.16 5.24 -5.21
N SER A 66 16.12 5.15 -4.38
CA SER A 66 14.92 4.37 -4.71
C SER A 66 14.15 4.91 -5.93
N VAL A 67 14.05 6.24 -6.10
CA VAL A 67 13.47 6.84 -7.31
C VAL A 67 14.29 6.43 -8.54
N VAL A 68 15.62 6.47 -8.45
CA VAL A 68 16.53 6.03 -9.50
C VAL A 68 16.36 4.55 -9.81
N GLU A 69 16.29 3.68 -8.79
CA GLU A 69 16.11 2.24 -8.95
C GLU A 69 14.77 1.92 -9.64
N LEU A 70 13.69 2.58 -9.23
CA LEU A 70 12.37 2.42 -9.83
C LEU A 70 12.29 2.98 -11.25
N LEU A 71 13.07 4.00 -11.60
CA LEU A 71 13.10 4.52 -12.97
C LEU A 71 13.95 3.63 -13.90
N CYS A 72 15.12 3.21 -13.42
CA CYS A 72 16.12 2.46 -14.20
C CYS A 72 15.95 0.94 -14.13
N GLY A 73 14.90 0.46 -13.46
CA GLY A 73 14.62 -0.95 -13.29
C GLY A 73 14.41 -1.68 -14.62
N ARG A 74 14.66 -2.99 -14.60
CA ARG A 74 14.54 -3.88 -15.77
C ARG A 74 13.72 -5.12 -15.46
N GLY A 75 12.75 -4.96 -14.57
CA GLY A 75 11.88 -6.06 -14.14
C GLY A 75 10.79 -6.38 -15.18
N ASP A 76 9.97 -7.38 -14.87
CA ASP A 76 8.85 -7.80 -15.73
C ASP A 76 7.68 -6.81 -15.80
N HIS A 77 7.76 -5.67 -15.11
CA HIS A 77 6.69 -4.69 -15.09
C HIS A 77 6.54 -4.00 -16.46
N PRO A 78 5.32 -3.96 -17.05
CA PRO A 78 5.09 -3.45 -18.41
C PRO A 78 5.48 -1.97 -18.60
N GLY A 79 5.43 -1.17 -17.53
CA GLY A 79 5.82 0.24 -17.55
C GLY A 79 7.30 0.50 -17.90
N TYR A 80 8.20 -0.46 -17.69
CA TYR A 80 9.61 -0.28 -18.05
C TYR A 80 9.81 -0.18 -19.55
N GLU A 81 9.06 -0.96 -20.34
CA GLU A 81 9.10 -0.90 -21.80
C GLU A 81 8.75 0.51 -22.31
N TYR A 82 7.74 1.15 -21.71
CA TYR A 82 7.38 2.52 -22.06
C TYR A 82 8.54 3.50 -21.80
N ILE A 83 9.19 3.40 -20.64
CA ILE A 83 10.35 4.26 -20.31
C ILE A 83 11.50 3.99 -21.28
N HIS A 84 11.82 2.72 -21.55
CA HIS A 84 12.87 2.30 -22.49
C HIS A 84 12.63 2.80 -23.91
N GLN A 85 11.38 2.76 -24.39
CA GLN A 85 11.00 3.31 -25.69
C GLN A 85 11.22 4.83 -25.76
N HIS A 86 10.82 5.57 -24.71
CA HIS A 86 10.97 7.02 -24.68
C HIS A 86 12.43 7.45 -24.55
N ILE A 87 13.24 6.80 -23.71
CA ILE A 87 14.68 7.11 -23.61
C ILE A 87 15.43 6.71 -24.88
N SER A 88 15.07 5.60 -25.52
CA SER A 88 15.61 5.19 -26.81
C SER A 88 15.33 6.24 -27.88
N GLN A 89 14.08 6.70 -27.97
CA GLN A 89 13.69 7.75 -28.90
C GLN A 89 14.42 9.05 -28.59
N PHE A 90 14.56 9.40 -27.30
CA PHE A 90 15.31 10.58 -26.86
C PHE A 90 16.77 10.54 -27.33
N ILE A 91 17.45 9.40 -27.19
CA ILE A 91 18.82 9.21 -27.71
C ILE A 91 18.89 9.46 -29.22
N VAL A 92 17.97 8.88 -29.98
CA VAL A 92 17.91 9.04 -31.43
C VAL A 92 17.70 10.51 -31.81
N LEU A 93 16.76 11.18 -31.14
CA LEU A 93 16.47 12.60 -31.34
C LEU A 93 17.67 13.49 -31.00
N LEU A 94 18.43 13.19 -29.94
CA LEU A 94 19.64 13.96 -29.57
C LEU A 94 20.69 13.91 -30.69
N VAL A 95 20.88 12.75 -31.32
CA VAL A 95 21.82 12.56 -32.43
C VAL A 95 21.37 13.33 -33.67
N HIS A 96 20.09 13.24 -34.01
CA HIS A 96 19.54 13.96 -35.17
C HIS A 96 19.57 15.47 -34.97
N HIS A 97 19.25 15.95 -33.76
CA HIS A 97 19.32 17.36 -33.39
C HIS A 97 20.75 17.88 -33.51
N GLU A 98 21.73 17.16 -32.95
CA GLU A 98 23.14 17.53 -33.08
C GLU A 98 23.58 17.61 -34.55
N LYS A 99 23.13 16.67 -35.39
CA LYS A 99 23.42 16.70 -36.83
C LYS A 99 22.80 17.91 -37.52
N ALA A 100 21.53 18.22 -37.26
CA ALA A 100 20.82 19.36 -37.85
C ALA A 100 21.50 20.69 -37.49
N VAL A 101 21.92 20.86 -36.23
CA VAL A 101 22.68 22.03 -35.78
C VAL A 101 24.03 22.13 -36.50
N LYS A 102 24.77 21.03 -36.66
CA LYS A 102 26.04 21.01 -37.40
C LYS A 102 25.87 21.33 -38.88
N THR A 103 24.76 20.93 -39.49
CA THR A 103 24.45 21.21 -40.90
C THR A 103 23.76 22.56 -41.12
N LYS A 104 23.53 23.35 -40.07
CA LYS A 104 22.83 24.65 -40.10
C LYS A 104 21.42 24.57 -40.71
N ASP A 105 20.71 23.48 -40.41
CA ASP A 105 19.31 23.28 -40.79
C ASP A 105 18.41 23.73 -39.63
N ASP A 106 18.14 25.04 -39.58
CA ASP A 106 17.49 25.70 -38.43
C ASP A 106 16.03 25.27 -38.23
N GLU A 107 15.27 25.01 -39.31
CA GLU A 107 13.89 24.55 -39.21
C GLU A 107 13.83 23.16 -38.59
N LYS A 108 14.64 22.24 -39.11
CA LYS A 108 14.72 20.87 -38.58
C LYS A 108 15.26 20.81 -37.17
N ALA A 109 16.23 21.67 -36.83
CA ALA A 109 16.76 21.78 -35.47
C ALA A 109 15.66 22.19 -34.49
N LYS A 110 14.83 23.19 -34.83
CA LYS A 110 13.69 23.63 -34.01
C LYS A 110 12.63 22.54 -33.83
N GLU A 111 12.28 21.83 -34.90
CA GLU A 111 11.31 20.71 -34.83
C GLU A 111 11.81 19.58 -33.91
N LEU A 112 13.08 19.18 -34.07
CA LEU A 112 13.71 18.15 -33.25
C LEU A 112 13.85 18.60 -31.78
N GLN A 113 14.16 19.88 -31.55
CA GLN A 113 14.20 20.46 -30.21
C GLN A 113 12.83 20.39 -29.52
N ALA A 114 11.75 20.77 -30.21
CA ALA A 114 10.39 20.67 -29.66
C ALA A 114 10.04 19.22 -29.30
N THR A 115 10.38 18.28 -30.18
CA THR A 115 10.16 16.84 -29.94
C THR A 115 10.97 16.34 -28.75
N LEU A 116 12.25 16.73 -28.63
CA LEU A 116 13.11 16.42 -27.49
C LEU A 116 12.52 16.92 -26.17
N LEU A 117 12.04 18.16 -26.13
CA LEU A 117 11.42 18.73 -24.93
C LEU A 117 10.12 18.01 -24.55
N ASN A 118 9.32 17.59 -25.53
CA ASN A 118 8.13 16.80 -25.28
C ASN A 118 8.49 15.43 -24.69
N THR A 119 9.47 14.72 -25.26
CA THR A 119 9.95 13.44 -24.70
C THR A 119 10.58 13.62 -23.32
N GLU A 120 11.34 14.70 -23.10
CA GLU A 120 11.88 15.08 -21.79
C GLU A 120 10.74 15.22 -20.77
N ASN A 121 9.70 15.99 -21.10
CA ASN A 121 8.53 16.19 -20.24
C ASN A 121 7.79 14.88 -19.92
N LEU A 122 7.63 13.96 -20.89
CA LEU A 122 7.00 12.66 -20.63
C LEU A 122 7.84 11.83 -19.65
N LEU A 123 9.17 11.81 -19.81
CA LEU A 123 10.06 11.15 -18.83
C LEU A 123 9.97 11.82 -17.46
N ILE A 124 9.85 13.16 -17.37
CA ILE A 124 9.70 13.89 -16.10
C ILE A 124 8.41 13.43 -15.42
N LYS A 125 7.31 13.29 -16.19
CA LYS A 125 6.03 12.82 -15.68
C LYS A 125 6.08 11.38 -15.19
N CYS A 126 6.85 10.49 -15.83
CA CYS A 126 7.14 9.16 -15.27
C CYS A 126 7.81 9.27 -13.89
N VAL A 127 8.84 10.09 -13.74
CA VAL A 127 9.51 10.27 -12.44
C VAL A 127 8.56 10.90 -11.41
N GLN A 128 7.74 11.85 -11.82
CA GLN A 128 6.74 12.49 -10.97
C GLN A 128 5.74 11.48 -10.39
N GLY A 129 5.28 10.53 -11.21
CA GLY A 129 4.44 9.43 -10.77
C GLY A 129 5.13 8.52 -9.74
N ILE A 130 6.43 8.25 -9.94
CA ILE A 130 7.24 7.51 -8.97
C ILE A 130 7.31 8.24 -7.63
N VAL A 131 7.64 9.53 -7.66
CA VAL A 131 7.76 10.38 -6.47
C VAL A 131 6.44 10.44 -5.70
N TYR A 132 5.31 10.68 -6.37
CA TYR A 132 4.01 10.71 -5.69
C TYR A 132 3.62 9.35 -5.11
N GLY A 133 3.89 8.25 -5.82
CA GLY A 133 3.64 6.91 -5.32
C GLY A 133 4.46 6.60 -4.07
N MET A 134 5.77 6.89 -4.11
CA MET A 134 6.69 6.66 -3.00
C MET A 134 6.32 7.51 -1.78
N ALA A 135 6.09 8.81 -1.98
CA ALA A 135 5.72 9.72 -0.91
C ALA A 135 4.40 9.29 -0.26
N LEU A 136 3.37 8.95 -1.05
CA LEU A 136 2.11 8.47 -0.47
C LEU A 136 2.28 7.19 0.35
N ILE A 137 3.06 6.22 -0.16
CA ILE A 137 3.28 4.95 0.55
C ILE A 137 4.02 5.23 1.87
N THR A 138 5.11 5.98 1.83
CA THR A 138 5.90 6.32 3.02
C THR A 138 5.09 7.14 4.03
N ASP A 139 4.36 8.17 3.60
CA ASP A 139 3.46 8.95 4.46
C ASP A 139 2.36 8.09 5.11
N ASN A 140 1.79 7.14 4.37
CA ASN A 140 0.76 6.25 4.93
C ASN A 140 1.34 5.25 5.93
N PHE A 141 2.57 4.76 5.72
CA PHE A 141 3.26 3.95 6.73
C PHE A 141 3.66 4.78 7.94
N GLU A 142 4.10 6.02 7.76
CA GLU A 142 4.36 6.96 8.85
C GLU A 142 3.09 7.20 9.68
N GLU A 143 1.95 7.40 9.03
CA GLU A 143 0.66 7.53 9.72
C GLU A 143 0.31 6.27 10.53
N ILE A 144 0.57 5.07 10.00
CA ILE A 144 0.38 3.83 10.75
C ILE A 144 1.33 3.77 11.95
N VAL A 145 2.60 4.16 11.77
CA VAL A 145 3.58 4.20 12.86
C VAL A 145 3.12 5.15 13.96
N LEU A 146 2.78 6.38 13.59
CA LEU A 146 2.29 7.39 14.51
C LEU A 146 1.00 6.95 15.20
N ARG A 147 0.06 6.37 14.44
CA ARG A 147 -1.25 5.97 14.95
C ARG A 147 -1.14 4.88 16.00
N TYR A 148 -0.33 3.83 15.78
CA TYR A 148 -0.30 2.66 16.67
C TYR A 148 0.91 2.59 17.60
N PHE A 149 2.00 3.28 17.30
CA PHE A 149 3.23 3.24 18.11
C PHE A 149 3.59 4.59 18.73
N GLY A 150 2.88 5.65 18.37
CA GLY A 150 3.00 6.99 18.95
C GLY A 150 4.17 7.81 18.38
N GLN A 151 4.29 9.07 18.84
CA GLN A 151 5.29 10.02 18.32
C GLN A 151 6.73 9.56 18.53
N GLY A 152 7.03 8.87 19.63
CA GLY A 152 8.39 8.38 19.91
C GLY A 152 8.90 7.41 18.85
N ALA A 153 8.00 6.65 18.22
CA ALA A 153 8.30 5.67 17.17
C ALA A 153 8.59 6.31 15.80
N LEU A 154 8.28 7.59 15.60
CA LEU A 154 8.59 8.28 14.34
C LEU A 154 10.08 8.40 14.11
N LYS A 155 10.87 8.62 15.17
CA LYS A 155 12.34 8.70 15.06
C LYS A 155 12.93 7.41 14.50
N ASP A 156 12.41 6.28 14.96
CA ASP A 156 12.79 4.95 14.51
C ASP A 156 12.43 4.75 13.03
N TYR A 157 11.22 5.15 12.63
CA TYR A 157 10.78 5.08 11.25
C TYR A 157 11.62 5.98 10.32
N SER A 158 11.91 7.21 10.73
CA SER A 158 12.78 8.13 9.98
C SER A 158 14.20 7.56 9.82
N ALA A 159 14.75 6.94 10.86
CA ALA A 159 16.07 6.30 10.79
C ALA A 159 16.09 5.13 9.79
N LEU A 160 15.00 4.38 9.67
CA LEU A 160 14.89 3.34 8.63
C LEU A 160 14.87 3.94 7.23
N ILE A 161 14.09 5.02 7.01
CA ILE A 161 14.03 5.72 5.73
C ILE A 161 15.41 6.27 5.35
N GLU A 162 16.14 6.88 6.28
CA GLU A 162 17.48 7.43 6.02
C GLU A 162 18.51 6.35 5.66
N LYS A 163 18.38 5.17 6.27
CA LYS A 163 19.36 4.08 6.14
C LYS A 163 19.13 3.17 4.95
N HIS A 164 17.88 2.93 4.57
CA HIS A 164 17.53 1.92 3.56
C HIS A 164 16.79 2.54 2.38
N GLU A 165 17.09 2.05 1.18
CA GLU A 165 16.23 2.22 0.00
C GLU A 165 14.90 1.47 0.22
N LEU A 166 13.83 1.85 -0.47
CA LEU A 166 12.47 1.27 -0.32
C LEU A 166 12.36 -0.14 -0.96
N ASP A 167 13.28 -1.01 -0.58
CA ASP A 167 13.48 -2.36 -1.09
C ASP A 167 13.07 -3.42 -0.06
N VAL A 168 13.37 -4.69 -0.35
CA VAL A 168 13.08 -5.81 0.56
C VAL A 168 13.76 -5.64 1.92
N ASN A 169 14.93 -5.01 2.00
CA ASN A 169 15.68 -4.84 3.24
C ASN A 169 15.02 -3.79 4.13
N PHE A 170 14.53 -2.68 3.57
CA PHE A 170 13.72 -1.73 4.32
C PHE A 170 12.49 -2.41 4.93
N TRP A 171 11.74 -3.18 4.13
CA TRP A 171 10.53 -3.84 4.63
C TRP A 171 10.82 -4.90 5.68
N LYS A 172 11.92 -5.65 5.56
CA LYS A 172 12.37 -6.57 6.61
C LYS A 172 12.71 -5.83 7.90
N ALA A 173 13.47 -4.75 7.82
CA ALA A 173 13.83 -3.95 9.00
C ALA A 173 12.58 -3.32 9.66
N PHE A 174 11.66 -2.80 8.84
CA PHE A 174 10.39 -2.26 9.32
C PHE A 174 9.59 -3.32 10.07
N VAL A 175 9.40 -4.51 9.48
CA VAL A 175 8.60 -5.56 10.11
C VAL A 175 9.28 -6.09 11.37
N GLU A 176 10.60 -6.23 11.36
CA GLU A 176 11.34 -6.64 12.55
C GLU A 176 11.15 -5.67 13.73
N GLN A 177 11.24 -4.37 13.44
CA GLN A 177 11.17 -3.34 14.47
C GLN A 177 9.75 -3.10 14.97
N PHE A 178 8.76 -3.04 14.07
CA PHE A 178 7.39 -2.66 14.43
C PHE A 178 6.44 -3.83 14.66
N ILE A 179 6.77 -5.04 14.18
CA ILE A 179 5.95 -6.24 14.37
C ILE A 179 6.67 -7.25 15.26
N THR A 180 7.78 -7.84 14.79
CA THR A 180 8.47 -8.94 15.48
C THR A 180 8.83 -8.57 16.92
N SER A 181 9.52 -7.44 17.09
CA SER A 181 9.98 -6.97 18.40
C SER A 181 8.81 -6.72 19.35
N ARG A 182 7.70 -6.18 18.83
CA ARG A 182 6.52 -5.83 19.63
C ARG A 182 5.72 -7.04 20.06
N VAL A 183 5.59 -8.03 19.19
CA VAL A 183 4.96 -9.30 19.54
C VAL A 183 5.81 -10.07 20.53
N ALA A 184 7.14 -10.10 20.37
CA ALA A 184 8.04 -10.75 21.32
C ALA A 184 7.99 -10.10 22.71
N GLU A 185 7.96 -8.76 22.76
CA GLU A 185 7.76 -7.99 24.00
C GLU A 185 6.39 -8.29 24.64
N ALA A 186 5.30 -8.24 23.86
CA ALA A 186 3.96 -8.58 24.33
C ALA A 186 3.89 -10.00 24.91
N HIS A 187 4.43 -10.98 24.19
CA HIS A 187 4.40 -12.38 24.60
C HIS A 187 5.14 -12.56 25.93
N ARG A 188 6.31 -11.94 26.09
CA ARG A 188 7.06 -11.99 27.36
C ARG A 188 6.25 -11.45 28.53
N GLU A 189 5.63 -10.28 28.36
CA GLU A 189 4.82 -9.68 29.43
C GLU A 189 3.54 -10.46 29.74
N ILE A 190 2.93 -11.10 28.75
CA ILE A 190 1.78 -11.99 28.97
C ILE A 190 2.18 -13.16 29.87
N ILE A 191 3.35 -13.75 29.63
CA ILE A 191 3.88 -14.84 30.45
C ILE A 191 4.22 -14.35 31.86
N GLU A 192 5.00 -13.27 31.98
CA GLU A 192 5.40 -12.69 33.29
C GLU A 192 4.19 -12.25 34.13
N GLY A 193 3.19 -11.64 33.48
CA GLY A 193 1.95 -11.19 34.10
C GLY A 193 0.89 -12.29 34.28
N LYS A 194 1.20 -13.55 33.93
CA LYS A 194 0.25 -14.69 33.96
C LYS A 194 -1.08 -14.39 33.25
N LYS A 195 -1.07 -13.60 32.17
CA LYS A 195 -2.26 -13.21 31.38
C LYS A 195 -2.66 -14.27 30.35
N TYR A 196 -2.64 -15.53 30.77
CA TYR A 196 -3.04 -16.67 29.94
C TYR A 196 -4.04 -17.53 30.71
N ASN A 197 -4.88 -18.28 29.98
CA ASN A 197 -5.85 -19.19 30.59
C ASN A 197 -5.58 -20.63 30.15
N ILE A 198 -5.55 -21.56 31.10
CA ILE A 198 -5.41 -22.99 30.83
C ILE A 198 -6.73 -23.68 31.13
N SER A 199 -7.19 -24.51 30.21
CA SER A 199 -8.40 -25.30 30.41
C SER A 199 -8.30 -26.67 29.73
N LYS A 200 -9.01 -27.66 30.27
CA LYS A 200 -9.15 -28.97 29.64
C LYS A 200 -10.40 -29.01 28.77
N GLU A 201 -10.24 -29.30 27.48
CA GLU A 201 -11.33 -29.44 26.53
C GLU A 201 -11.29 -30.81 25.85
N ARG A 202 -12.15 -31.73 26.31
CA ARG A 202 -12.19 -33.12 25.84
C ARG A 202 -10.78 -33.78 25.94
N ASN A 203 -10.14 -34.02 24.80
CA ASN A 203 -8.82 -34.65 24.67
C ASN A 203 -7.68 -33.63 24.54
N PHE A 204 -7.95 -32.33 24.70
CA PHE A 204 -6.94 -31.28 24.59
C PHE A 204 -6.75 -30.57 25.93
N LEU A 205 -5.50 -30.26 26.25
CA LEU A 205 -5.18 -29.16 27.16
C LEU A 205 -5.00 -27.90 26.31
N VAL A 206 -5.75 -26.85 26.62
CA VAL A 206 -5.82 -25.62 25.83
C VAL A 206 -5.21 -24.49 26.62
N ILE A 207 -4.18 -23.86 26.08
CA ILE A 207 -3.60 -22.61 26.56
C ILE A 207 -4.17 -21.49 25.70
N ARG A 208 -4.74 -20.46 26.31
CA ARG A 208 -5.32 -19.31 25.62
C ARG A 208 -4.52 -18.05 25.90
N PHE A 209 -4.16 -17.38 24.82
CA PHE A 209 -3.60 -16.03 24.80
C PHE A 209 -4.63 -15.10 24.17
N LEU A 210 -4.97 -13.99 24.84
CA LEU A 210 -5.87 -13.00 24.26
C LEU A 210 -5.08 -12.12 23.31
N PHE A 211 -5.58 -11.94 22.10
CA PHE A 211 -4.95 -11.03 21.16
C PHE A 211 -5.01 -9.58 21.64
N ASP A 212 -6.00 -9.21 22.45
CA ASP A 212 -6.09 -7.90 23.08
C ASP A 212 -4.85 -7.55 23.93
N ASP A 213 -4.24 -8.54 24.59
CA ASP A 213 -3.02 -8.32 25.37
C ASP A 213 -1.83 -7.99 24.45
N ILE A 214 -1.80 -8.55 23.25
CA ILE A 214 -0.80 -8.21 22.22
C ILE A 214 -1.08 -6.81 21.66
N LEU A 215 -2.36 -6.52 21.38
CA LEU A 215 -2.79 -5.21 20.92
C LEU A 215 -2.59 -4.11 21.97
N SER A 216 -2.50 -4.45 23.25
CA SER A 216 -2.20 -3.47 24.31
C SER A 216 -0.83 -2.81 24.16
N LYS A 217 0.07 -3.38 23.35
CA LYS A 217 1.34 -2.76 22.97
C LYS A 217 1.19 -1.68 21.91
N LEU A 218 0.08 -1.70 21.18
CA LEU A 218 -0.28 -0.58 20.34
C LEU A 218 -0.84 0.52 21.25
N ASN A 219 -0.34 1.73 21.09
CA ASN A 219 -0.87 2.94 21.72
C ASN A 219 -1.70 3.71 20.70
N PRO A 220 -2.90 3.23 20.33
CA PRO A 220 -3.71 3.88 19.31
C PRO A 220 -4.06 5.31 19.76
N ILE A 221 -3.52 6.31 19.08
CA ILE A 221 -3.94 7.69 19.32
C ILE A 221 -5.30 7.93 18.67
N THR A 222 -6.22 8.54 19.42
CA THR A 222 -7.54 8.94 18.93
C THR A 222 -7.53 10.33 18.28
N GLN A 223 -6.41 11.04 18.37
CA GLN A 223 -6.25 12.37 17.81
C GLN A 223 -6.17 12.32 16.29
N LYS A 224 -6.71 13.35 15.64
CA LYS A 224 -6.61 13.52 14.20
C LYS A 224 -5.14 13.75 13.84
N ILE A 225 -4.62 12.92 12.95
CA ILE A 225 -3.27 13.07 12.38
C ILE A 225 -3.36 14.03 11.20
N ASP A 226 -2.51 15.06 11.20
CA ASP A 226 -2.39 15.99 10.09
C ASP A 226 -1.78 15.26 8.89
N LYS A 227 -2.50 15.31 7.77
CA LYS A 227 -2.13 14.64 6.54
C LYS A 227 -1.30 15.55 5.65
N THR A 228 -0.34 14.98 4.94
CA THR A 228 0.44 15.70 3.92
C THR A 228 -0.44 16.15 2.76
N ARG A 229 0.06 17.06 1.92
CA ARG A 229 -0.62 17.48 0.69
C ARG A 229 -0.98 16.29 -0.20
N ILE A 230 -0.03 15.36 -0.37
CA ILE A 230 -0.19 14.14 -1.19
C ILE A 230 -1.28 13.24 -0.61
N GLN A 231 -1.26 13.00 0.71
CA GLN A 231 -2.29 12.20 1.37
C GLN A 231 -3.68 12.83 1.25
N ASN A 232 -3.80 14.15 1.43
CA ASN A 232 -5.07 14.87 1.29
C ASN A 232 -5.61 14.73 -0.15
N SER A 233 -4.78 15.01 -1.16
CA SER A 233 -5.18 14.86 -2.56
C SER A 233 -5.60 13.42 -2.90
N TYR A 234 -4.91 12.42 -2.35
CA TYR A 234 -5.30 11.02 -2.52
C TYR A 234 -6.63 10.69 -1.82
N VAL A 235 -6.87 11.19 -0.61
CA VAL A 235 -8.13 10.99 0.12
C VAL A 235 -9.31 11.66 -0.60
N GLU A 236 -9.11 12.85 -1.17
CA GLU A 236 -10.12 13.57 -1.96
C GLU A 236 -10.67 12.72 -3.11
N THR A 237 -9.87 11.83 -3.71
CA THR A 237 -10.34 10.91 -4.76
C THR A 237 -11.42 9.93 -4.29
N ARG A 238 -11.64 9.82 -2.97
CA ARG A 238 -12.66 8.95 -2.34
C ARG A 238 -13.77 9.73 -1.66
N THR A 239 -13.53 10.98 -1.28
CA THR A 239 -14.46 11.79 -0.47
C THR A 239 -15.08 12.97 -1.22
N ASN A 240 -14.50 13.37 -2.36
CA ASN A 240 -15.01 14.45 -3.21
C ASN A 240 -15.50 13.85 -4.54
N ASP A 241 -16.77 14.05 -4.88
CA ASP A 241 -17.40 13.48 -6.07
C ASP A 241 -16.79 13.97 -7.39
N GLU A 242 -16.34 15.21 -7.46
CA GLU A 242 -15.66 15.77 -8.64
C GLU A 242 -14.32 15.06 -8.86
N VAL A 243 -13.51 14.95 -7.80
CA VAL A 243 -12.20 14.28 -7.86
C VAL A 243 -12.36 12.77 -8.09
N ALA A 244 -13.40 12.16 -7.53
CA ALA A 244 -13.73 10.75 -7.79
C ALA A 244 -14.13 10.52 -9.26
N THR A 245 -14.83 11.48 -9.87
CA THR A 245 -15.17 11.44 -11.30
C THR A 245 -13.94 11.60 -12.17
N ARG A 246 -13.04 12.54 -11.84
CA ARG A 246 -11.72 12.65 -12.46
C ARG A 246 -10.95 11.34 -12.39
N ALA A 247 -10.86 10.72 -11.20
CA ALA A 247 -10.14 9.46 -11.03
C ALA A 247 -10.70 8.33 -11.91
N LYS A 248 -12.03 8.28 -12.15
CA LYS A 248 -12.65 7.32 -13.09
C LYS A 248 -12.28 7.61 -14.55
N LEU A 249 -12.22 8.89 -14.94
CA LEU A 249 -11.75 9.29 -16.28
C LEU A 249 -10.29 8.88 -16.46
N ILE A 250 -9.42 9.26 -15.53
CA ILE A 250 -7.98 8.92 -15.56
C ILE A 250 -7.79 7.40 -15.59
N HIS A 251 -8.52 6.65 -14.76
CA HIS A 251 -8.49 5.18 -14.80
C HIS A 251 -8.80 4.62 -16.19
N SER A 252 -9.83 5.13 -16.87
CA SER A 252 -10.19 4.70 -18.21
C SER A 252 -9.09 5.01 -19.24
N ILE A 253 -8.43 6.16 -19.10
CA ILE A 253 -7.28 6.55 -19.95
C ILE A 253 -6.07 5.67 -19.69
N LEU A 254 -5.73 5.39 -18.42
CA LEU A 254 -4.60 4.53 -18.08
C LEU A 254 -4.81 3.10 -18.59
N VAL A 255 -6.00 2.53 -18.42
CA VAL A 255 -6.33 1.21 -18.97
C VAL A 255 -6.13 1.19 -20.49
N LYS A 256 -6.65 2.20 -21.20
CA LYS A 256 -6.49 2.29 -22.66
C LYS A 256 -5.04 2.49 -23.08
N GLY A 257 -4.34 3.43 -22.45
CA GLY A 257 -2.96 3.81 -22.79
C GLY A 257 -1.95 2.71 -22.48
N MET A 258 -2.13 2.00 -21.38
CA MET A 258 -1.23 0.90 -20.98
C MET A 258 -1.59 -0.42 -21.64
N SER A 259 -2.83 -0.61 -22.13
CA SER A 259 -3.24 -1.87 -22.78
C SER A 259 -2.42 -2.25 -24.02
N ALA A 260 -1.77 -1.27 -24.66
CA ALA A 260 -0.88 -1.48 -25.80
C ALA A 260 0.52 -1.98 -25.41
N LEU A 261 0.88 -1.91 -24.12
CA LEU A 261 2.19 -2.36 -23.64
C LEU A 261 2.25 -3.90 -23.57
N PRO A 262 3.40 -4.50 -23.88
CA PRO A 262 3.65 -5.91 -23.59
C PRO A 262 3.37 -6.18 -22.11
N LYS A 263 2.78 -7.33 -21.77
CA LYS A 263 2.47 -7.72 -20.37
C LYS A 263 1.49 -6.82 -19.61
N ALA A 264 0.76 -5.92 -20.27
CA ALA A 264 -0.25 -5.09 -19.60
C ALA A 264 -1.32 -5.88 -18.82
N LYS A 265 -1.57 -7.14 -19.22
CA LYS A 265 -2.50 -8.07 -18.55
C LYS A 265 -2.02 -8.54 -17.17
N GLU A 266 -0.73 -8.38 -16.87
CA GLU A 266 -0.14 -8.74 -15.57
C GLU A 266 -0.48 -7.70 -14.49
N LEU A 267 -0.89 -6.49 -14.87
CA LEU A 267 -1.37 -5.47 -13.94
C LEU A 267 -2.76 -5.81 -13.44
N SER A 268 -2.90 -5.85 -12.12
CA SER A 268 -4.18 -6.06 -11.46
C SER A 268 -5.09 -4.84 -11.62
N LYS A 269 -6.40 -5.09 -11.52
CA LYS A 269 -7.41 -4.01 -11.45
C LYS A 269 -7.13 -3.04 -10.30
N THR A 270 -6.66 -3.55 -9.16
CA THR A 270 -6.31 -2.72 -7.99
C THR A 270 -5.19 -1.76 -8.34
N GLU A 271 -4.12 -2.22 -8.98
CA GLU A 271 -2.99 -1.37 -9.38
C GLU A 271 -3.43 -0.24 -10.33
N PHE A 272 -4.30 -0.52 -11.30
CA PHE A 272 -4.85 0.53 -12.16
C PHE A 272 -5.66 1.58 -11.38
N ILE A 273 -6.53 1.13 -10.47
CA ILE A 273 -7.36 2.02 -9.66
C ILE A 273 -6.49 2.90 -8.77
N GLN A 274 -5.49 2.33 -8.10
CA GLN A 274 -4.61 3.09 -7.23
C GLN A 274 -3.69 4.02 -8.03
N SER A 275 -3.21 3.55 -9.19
CA SER A 275 -2.39 4.40 -10.07
C SER A 275 -3.17 5.62 -10.54
N ALA A 276 -4.42 5.44 -10.97
CA ALA A 276 -5.28 6.54 -11.39
C ALA A 276 -5.52 7.57 -10.28
N ARG A 277 -5.72 7.12 -9.03
CA ARG A 277 -5.90 8.00 -7.88
C ARG A 277 -4.65 8.81 -7.58
N ILE A 278 -3.47 8.18 -7.61
CA ILE A 278 -2.22 8.90 -7.38
C ILE A 278 -1.89 9.85 -8.54
N THR A 279 -2.18 9.47 -9.78
CA THR A 279 -2.07 10.38 -10.94
C THR A 279 -2.90 11.65 -10.76
N CYS A 280 -4.04 11.59 -10.07
CA CYS A 280 -4.86 12.77 -9.77
C CYS A 280 -4.21 13.79 -8.82
N ILE A 281 -3.08 13.46 -8.19
CA ILE A 281 -2.27 14.40 -7.39
C ILE A 281 -1.55 15.39 -8.32
N ASP A 282 -1.21 14.98 -9.55
CA ASP A 282 -0.60 15.85 -10.55
C ASP A 282 -1.66 16.76 -11.19
N THR A 283 -1.30 18.02 -11.44
CA THR A 283 -2.20 18.99 -12.06
C THR A 283 -2.64 18.57 -13.46
N VAL A 284 -1.82 17.77 -14.17
CA VAL A 284 -2.14 17.30 -15.53
C VAL A 284 -3.43 16.49 -15.59
N ALA A 285 -3.82 15.84 -14.49
CA ALA A 285 -5.09 15.12 -14.43
C ALA A 285 -6.30 16.09 -14.54
N LYS A 286 -6.20 17.26 -13.91
CA LYS A 286 -7.23 18.32 -13.99
C LYS A 286 -7.20 19.01 -15.34
N ASP A 287 -6.01 19.29 -15.87
CA ASP A 287 -5.84 19.92 -17.18
C ASP A 287 -6.42 19.01 -18.28
N PHE A 288 -6.15 17.70 -18.20
CA PHE A 288 -6.72 16.71 -19.11
C PHE A 288 -8.24 16.57 -18.96
N GLU A 289 -8.79 16.56 -17.75
CA GLU A 289 -10.24 16.53 -17.51
C GLU A 289 -10.93 17.73 -18.16
N THR A 290 -10.36 18.93 -17.99
CA THR A 290 -10.88 20.17 -18.57
C THR A 290 -10.87 20.10 -20.09
N ALA A 291 -9.72 19.74 -20.69
CA ALA A 291 -9.59 19.59 -22.14
C ALA A 291 -10.50 18.48 -22.71
N TYR A 292 -10.77 17.42 -21.93
CA TYR A 292 -11.70 16.36 -22.31
C TYR A 292 -13.16 16.85 -22.32
N ALA A 293 -13.56 17.62 -21.30
CA ALA A 293 -14.89 18.22 -21.22
C ALA A 293 -15.13 19.21 -22.37
N ASP A 294 -14.15 20.08 -22.67
CA ASP A 294 -14.23 21.04 -23.78
C ASP A 294 -14.38 20.33 -25.13
N ARG A 295 -13.67 19.22 -25.32
CA ARG A 295 -13.77 18.41 -26.54
C ARG A 295 -15.14 17.75 -26.68
N LEU A 296 -15.72 17.26 -25.58
CA LEU A 296 -17.08 16.71 -25.59
C LEU A 296 -18.13 17.80 -25.87
N ALA A 297 -17.97 18.98 -25.27
CA ALA A 297 -18.86 20.12 -25.52
C ALA A 297 -18.80 20.56 -26.98
N THR A 298 -17.60 20.65 -27.56
CA THR A 298 -17.42 21.00 -28.98
C THR A 298 -18.02 19.94 -29.90
N ALA A 299 -17.79 18.65 -29.61
CA ALA A 299 -18.37 17.56 -30.40
C ALA A 299 -19.90 17.49 -30.29
N LYS A 300 -20.48 17.94 -29.17
CA LYS A 300 -21.93 18.06 -28.99
C LYS A 300 -22.49 19.26 -29.77
N ALA A 301 -21.85 20.42 -29.68
CA ALA A 301 -22.22 21.61 -30.43
C ALA A 301 -22.21 21.36 -31.94
N GLU A 302 -21.19 20.66 -32.45
CA GLU A 302 -21.07 20.32 -33.86
C GLU A 302 -22.11 19.29 -34.34
N LYS A 303 -22.58 18.41 -33.44
CA LYS A 303 -23.70 17.50 -33.72
C LYS A 303 -25.04 18.22 -33.75
N GLU A 304 -25.22 19.20 -32.88
CA GLU A 304 -26.45 20.00 -32.78
C GLU A 304 -26.54 21.03 -33.91
N ASN A 305 -25.41 21.62 -34.30
CA ASN A 305 -25.26 22.60 -35.38
C ASN A 305 -24.03 22.28 -36.23
N PRO A 306 -24.16 21.51 -37.32
CA PRO A 306 -23.06 21.23 -38.24
C PRO A 306 -22.47 22.53 -38.83
N GLY A 307 -21.14 22.70 -38.74
CA GLY A 307 -20.43 23.92 -39.13
C GLY A 307 -20.30 24.97 -38.02
N SER A 308 -20.62 24.62 -36.77
CA SER A 308 -20.46 25.50 -35.60
C SER A 308 -19.00 25.70 -35.19
N ASP A 309 -18.12 24.78 -35.58
CA ASP A 309 -16.68 24.90 -35.35
C ASP A 309 -16.06 25.92 -36.33
N THR A 310 -15.82 27.14 -35.85
CA THR A 310 -15.23 28.24 -36.63
C THR A 310 -13.70 28.20 -36.68
N ARG A 311 -13.06 27.19 -36.08
CA ARG A 311 -11.60 27.09 -36.02
C ARG A 311 -11.01 26.73 -37.37
N SER A 312 -9.84 27.28 -37.67
CA SER A 312 -9.09 26.93 -38.87
C SER A 312 -8.56 25.48 -38.80
N PRO A 313 -8.26 24.85 -39.95
CA PRO A 313 -7.66 23.50 -39.96
C PRO A 313 -6.35 23.39 -39.16
N GLU A 314 -5.56 24.45 -39.12
CA GLU A 314 -4.30 24.50 -38.34
C GLU A 314 -4.57 24.53 -36.84
N GLU A 315 -5.55 25.34 -36.38
CA GLU A 315 -5.98 25.41 -34.98
C GLU A 315 -6.54 24.06 -34.50
N VAL A 316 -7.32 23.38 -35.34
CA VAL A 316 -7.84 22.04 -35.03
C VAL A 316 -6.70 21.04 -34.89
N LYS A 317 -5.69 21.08 -35.77
CA LYS A 317 -4.52 20.20 -35.70
C LYS A 317 -3.70 20.45 -34.44
N GLN A 318 -3.49 21.72 -34.09
CA GLN A 318 -2.78 22.12 -32.87
C GLN A 318 -3.52 21.65 -31.61
N ALA A 319 -4.83 21.92 -31.51
CA ALA A 319 -5.64 21.48 -30.37
C ALA A 319 -5.65 19.95 -30.21
N GLN A 320 -5.64 19.19 -31.32
CA GLN A 320 -5.52 17.74 -31.27
C GLN A 320 -4.15 17.28 -30.76
N ALA A 321 -3.06 17.94 -31.16
CA ALA A 321 -1.71 17.65 -30.71
C ALA A 321 -1.55 17.95 -29.21
N GLU A 322 -2.05 19.10 -28.75
CA GLU A 322 -2.03 19.50 -27.34
C GLU A 322 -2.84 18.53 -26.47
N PHE A 323 -4.05 18.17 -26.91
CA PHE A 323 -4.87 17.17 -26.21
C PHE A 323 -4.17 15.81 -26.12
N LYS A 324 -3.56 15.35 -27.21
CA LYS A 324 -2.81 14.09 -27.23
C LYS A 324 -1.63 14.15 -26.26
N PHE A 325 -0.90 15.27 -26.24
CA PHE A 325 0.23 15.44 -25.34
C PHE A 325 -0.19 15.46 -23.86
N LEU A 326 -1.33 16.08 -23.51
CA LEU A 326 -1.91 15.98 -22.16
C LEU A 326 -2.26 14.54 -21.79
N MET A 327 -2.87 13.79 -22.73
CA MET A 327 -3.17 12.38 -22.53
C MET A 327 -1.89 11.56 -22.29
N ASP A 328 -0.85 11.79 -23.08
CA ASP A 328 0.45 11.11 -22.97
C ASP A 328 1.12 11.43 -21.62
N GLN A 329 1.01 12.67 -21.13
CA GLN A 329 1.50 13.04 -19.79
C GLN A 329 0.73 12.34 -18.66
N VAL A 330 -0.60 12.24 -18.74
CA VAL A 330 -1.41 11.47 -17.78
C VAL A 330 -0.96 10.01 -17.75
N ILE A 331 -0.76 9.42 -18.93
CA ILE A 331 -0.27 8.05 -19.05
C ILE A 331 1.13 7.92 -18.44
N ALA A 332 2.04 8.85 -18.71
CA ALA A 332 3.39 8.84 -18.15
C ALA A 332 3.39 8.88 -16.61
N VAL A 333 2.60 9.76 -15.98
CA VAL A 333 2.43 9.79 -14.51
C VAL A 333 1.87 8.46 -14.01
N GLY A 334 0.84 7.93 -14.68
CA GLY A 334 0.25 6.63 -14.32
C GLY A 334 1.25 5.47 -14.41
N ILE A 335 2.13 5.49 -15.40
CA ILE A 335 3.17 4.46 -15.58
C ILE A 335 4.17 4.49 -14.42
N GLY A 336 4.73 5.66 -14.09
CA GLY A 336 5.65 5.78 -12.95
C GLY A 336 5.01 5.36 -11.63
N THR A 337 3.74 5.73 -11.45
CA THR A 337 2.96 5.32 -10.29
C THR A 337 2.76 3.80 -10.24
N SER A 338 2.36 3.18 -11.35
CA SER A 338 2.14 1.73 -11.42
C SER A 338 3.41 0.94 -11.10
N ILE A 339 4.56 1.35 -11.65
CA ILE A 339 5.87 0.77 -11.34
C ILE A 339 6.12 0.80 -9.83
N THR A 340 5.89 1.95 -9.21
CA THR A 340 6.10 2.15 -7.78
C THR A 340 5.22 1.24 -6.95
N ILE A 341 3.91 1.16 -7.25
CA ILE A 341 2.97 0.30 -6.54
C ILE A 341 3.37 -1.17 -6.67
N SER A 342 3.62 -1.65 -7.90
CA SER A 342 3.93 -3.06 -8.15
C SER A 342 5.26 -3.46 -7.52
N ARG A 343 6.31 -2.65 -7.69
CA ARG A 343 7.64 -2.95 -7.15
C ARG A 343 7.66 -2.86 -5.63
N THR A 344 7.01 -1.87 -5.05
CA THR A 344 6.90 -1.76 -3.59
C THR A 344 6.07 -2.91 -3.02
N SER A 345 4.97 -3.29 -3.68
CA SER A 345 4.18 -4.48 -3.29
C SER A 345 5.01 -5.75 -3.35
N TYR A 346 5.76 -5.97 -4.43
CA TYR A 346 6.64 -7.12 -4.55
C TYR A 346 7.67 -7.15 -3.40
N SER A 347 8.37 -6.05 -3.15
CA SER A 347 9.39 -5.98 -2.10
C SER A 347 8.81 -6.17 -0.70
N PHE A 348 7.65 -5.55 -0.42
CA PHE A 348 6.96 -5.68 0.85
C PHE A 348 6.50 -7.11 1.11
N PHE A 349 5.78 -7.72 0.16
CA PHE A 349 5.29 -9.09 0.32
C PHE A 349 6.42 -10.11 0.38
N LYS A 350 7.51 -9.92 -0.39
CA LYS A 350 8.70 -10.76 -0.29
C LYS A 350 9.38 -10.66 1.08
N ALA A 351 9.33 -9.51 1.74
CA ALA A 351 9.77 -9.40 3.13
C ALA A 351 8.85 -10.18 4.07
N LEU A 352 7.52 -10.08 3.88
CA LEU A 352 6.53 -10.80 4.68
C LEU A 352 6.61 -12.32 4.54
N GLU A 353 6.97 -12.86 3.36
CA GLU A 353 7.15 -14.30 3.13
C GLU A 353 8.20 -14.91 4.08
N THR A 354 9.20 -14.13 4.50
CA THR A 354 10.21 -14.60 5.45
C THR A 354 9.71 -14.70 6.90
N LEU A 355 8.58 -14.05 7.21
CA LEU A 355 8.03 -13.97 8.56
C LEU A 355 6.80 -14.84 8.76
N VAL A 356 5.95 -14.99 7.73
CA VAL A 356 4.69 -15.75 7.81
C VAL A 356 4.43 -16.53 6.51
N PRO A 357 5.29 -17.49 6.13
CA PRO A 357 5.23 -18.15 4.82
C PRO A 357 3.90 -18.88 4.55
N GLU A 358 3.30 -19.51 5.56
CA GLU A 358 2.11 -20.34 5.39
C GLU A 358 0.80 -19.55 5.25
N GLN A 359 0.79 -18.25 5.62
CA GLN A 359 -0.46 -17.48 5.72
C GLN A 359 -0.51 -16.26 4.81
N ILE A 360 0.55 -15.98 4.05
CA ILE A 360 0.63 -14.79 3.20
C ILE A 360 -0.46 -14.72 2.12
N GLU A 361 -0.98 -15.87 1.68
CA GLU A 361 -2.08 -15.94 0.71
C GLU A 361 -3.35 -15.22 1.19
N ALA A 362 -3.59 -15.14 2.50
CA ALA A 362 -4.77 -14.47 3.06
C ALA A 362 -4.74 -12.94 2.84
N ILE A 363 -3.55 -12.34 2.74
CA ILE A 363 -3.37 -10.90 2.49
C ILE A 363 -2.94 -10.59 1.06
N ARG A 364 -2.68 -11.61 0.22
CA ARG A 364 -2.36 -11.42 -1.20
C ARG A 364 -3.40 -10.59 -1.97
N PRO A 365 -4.72 -10.68 -1.71
CA PRO A 365 -5.70 -9.81 -2.38
C PRO A 365 -5.59 -8.31 -2.03
N LEU A 366 -4.83 -7.97 -0.98
CA LEU A 366 -4.59 -6.59 -0.55
C LEU A 366 -3.36 -5.96 -1.22
N THR A 367 -2.64 -6.72 -2.05
CA THR A 367 -1.48 -6.22 -2.81
C THR A 367 -1.86 -5.01 -3.65
N GLY A 368 -0.96 -4.04 -3.72
CA GLY A 368 -1.15 -2.83 -4.52
C GLY A 368 -2.01 -1.74 -3.91
N ASP A 369 -2.68 -1.94 -2.77
CA ASP A 369 -3.39 -0.89 -2.03
C ASP A 369 -2.66 -0.54 -0.72
N PHE A 370 -1.90 0.55 -0.75
CA PHE A 370 -1.19 1.11 0.40
C PHE A 370 -1.97 2.20 1.14
N SER A 371 -3.31 2.20 1.06
CA SER A 371 -4.12 3.12 1.86
C SER A 371 -4.09 2.72 3.34
N VAL A 372 -4.17 3.72 4.23
CA VAL A 372 -4.12 3.53 5.70
C VAL A 372 -5.07 2.42 6.19
N ALA A 373 -6.28 2.35 5.64
CA ALA A 373 -7.26 1.33 6.03
C ALA A 373 -6.82 -0.11 5.67
N ILE A 374 -6.08 -0.29 4.57
CA ILE A 374 -5.54 -1.58 4.18
C ILE A 374 -4.28 -1.90 4.98
N LEU A 375 -3.41 -0.91 5.19
CA LEU A 375 -2.21 -1.08 6.02
C LEU A 375 -2.56 -1.43 7.47
N GLU A 376 -3.63 -0.86 8.04
CA GLU A 376 -4.13 -1.24 9.36
C GLU A 376 -4.57 -2.70 9.41
N ARG A 377 -5.27 -3.19 8.37
CA ARG A 377 -5.67 -4.60 8.28
C ARG A 377 -4.45 -5.52 8.19
N ILE A 378 -3.44 -5.12 7.41
CA ILE A 378 -2.18 -5.85 7.28
C ILE A 378 -1.44 -5.85 8.63
N LEU A 379 -1.37 -4.72 9.33
CA LEU A 379 -0.75 -4.62 10.66
C LEU A 379 -1.38 -5.63 11.64
N TYR A 380 -2.70 -5.63 11.81
CA TYR A 380 -3.36 -6.59 12.70
C TYR A 380 -3.15 -8.03 12.26
N PHE A 381 -3.20 -8.30 10.95
CA PHE A 381 -2.91 -9.63 10.41
C PHE A 381 -1.49 -10.09 10.76
N LEU A 382 -0.48 -9.22 10.61
CA LEU A 382 0.90 -9.55 10.92
C LEU A 382 1.12 -9.78 12.40
N LEU A 383 0.53 -8.97 13.28
CA LEU A 383 0.61 -9.15 14.73
C LEU A 383 -0.01 -10.47 15.19
N GLU A 384 -1.22 -10.80 14.69
CA GLU A 384 -1.91 -12.06 15.02
C GLU A 384 -1.08 -13.26 14.54
N ASN A 385 -0.61 -13.23 13.29
CA ASN A 385 0.05 -14.37 12.69
C ASN A 385 1.48 -14.56 13.14
N HIS A 386 2.21 -13.48 13.42
CA HIS A 386 3.53 -13.60 14.01
C HIS A 386 3.46 -14.18 15.43
N THR A 387 2.39 -13.87 16.19
CA THR A 387 2.13 -14.53 17.47
C THR A 387 1.89 -16.03 17.28
N ILE A 388 1.03 -16.42 16.34
CA ILE A 388 0.77 -17.82 16.00
C ILE A 388 2.07 -18.52 15.60
N HIS A 389 2.91 -17.85 14.80
CA HIS A 389 4.21 -18.37 14.38
C HIS A 389 5.12 -18.65 15.57
N ILE A 390 5.32 -17.68 16.48
CA ILE A 390 6.11 -17.87 17.71
C ILE A 390 5.62 -19.07 18.51
N LEU A 391 4.30 -19.17 18.77
CA LEU A 391 3.74 -20.28 19.54
C LEU A 391 3.89 -21.63 18.83
N THR A 392 3.87 -21.64 17.50
CA THR A 392 4.08 -22.83 16.67
C THR A 392 5.54 -23.27 16.71
N GLU A 393 6.49 -22.32 16.62
CA GLU A 393 7.93 -22.60 16.72
C GLU A 393 8.31 -23.18 18.08
N VAL A 394 7.75 -22.66 19.18
CA VAL A 394 7.94 -23.21 20.53
C VAL A 394 7.51 -24.68 20.59
N GLY A 395 6.42 -25.04 19.91
CA GLY A 395 5.87 -26.39 19.86
C GLY A 395 6.48 -27.31 18.79
N ARG A 396 7.36 -26.81 17.92
CA ARG A 396 7.82 -27.51 16.71
C ARG A 396 8.44 -28.87 17.01
N SER A 397 9.19 -28.99 18.10
CA SER A 397 9.80 -30.27 18.52
C SER A 397 8.78 -31.36 18.88
N GLU A 398 7.55 -30.99 19.22
CA GLU A 398 6.49 -31.95 19.58
C GLU A 398 5.70 -32.44 18.36
N GLY A 399 5.94 -31.86 17.17
CA GLY A 399 5.26 -32.22 15.93
C GLY A 399 3.73 -32.10 16.02
N GLY A 400 3.00 -33.05 15.42
CA GLY A 400 1.53 -33.03 15.37
C GLY A 400 0.80 -33.18 16.71
N LYS A 401 1.51 -33.30 17.84
CA LYS A 401 0.93 -33.32 19.19
C LYS A 401 0.40 -31.94 19.60
N ILE A 402 0.95 -30.89 19.02
CA ILE A 402 0.59 -29.50 19.30
C ILE A 402 -0.01 -28.88 18.04
N GLN A 403 -1.08 -28.12 18.23
CA GLN A 403 -1.67 -27.31 17.16
C GLN A 403 -1.93 -25.90 17.70
N VAL A 404 -1.58 -24.88 16.93
CA VAL A 404 -1.94 -23.49 17.25
C VAL A 404 -3.08 -23.05 16.36
N ARG A 405 -4.13 -22.47 16.93
CA ARG A 405 -5.31 -21.99 16.20
C ARG A 405 -5.79 -20.66 16.76
N SER A 406 -6.32 -19.78 15.90
CA SER A 406 -7.06 -18.61 16.36
C SER A 406 -8.58 -18.87 16.35
N GLY A 407 -9.25 -18.45 17.42
CA GLY A 407 -10.70 -18.42 17.56
C GLY A 407 -11.18 -16.97 17.50
N ARG A 408 -12.32 -16.73 16.84
CA ARG A 408 -12.88 -15.38 16.71
C ARG A 408 -14.31 -15.34 17.22
N ALA A 409 -14.61 -14.32 18.01
CA ALA A 409 -15.96 -14.00 18.47
C ALA A 409 -16.23 -12.51 18.22
N ARG A 410 -17.44 -12.16 17.76
CA ARG A 410 -17.79 -10.75 17.58
C ARG A 410 -18.12 -10.13 18.93
N ARG A 411 -17.44 -9.04 19.27
CA ARG A 411 -17.57 -8.28 20.50
C ARG A 411 -18.26 -6.95 20.23
N VAL A 412 -19.15 -6.56 21.15
CA VAL A 412 -19.87 -5.29 21.16
C VAL A 412 -19.91 -4.72 22.58
N ALA A 413 -20.04 -3.40 22.70
CA ALA A 413 -20.26 -2.77 24.00
C ALA A 413 -21.65 -3.14 24.54
N GLU A 414 -21.72 -3.45 25.82
CA GLU A 414 -22.97 -3.82 26.50
C GLU A 414 -24.00 -2.69 26.43
N GLU A 415 -23.55 -1.44 26.64
CA GLU A 415 -24.38 -0.24 26.56
C GLU A 415 -25.04 -0.09 25.17
N THR A 416 -24.31 -0.38 24.09
CA THR A 416 -24.86 -0.33 22.73
C THR A 416 -25.96 -1.37 22.52
N VAL A 417 -25.83 -2.55 23.12
CA VAL A 417 -26.84 -3.60 23.06
C VAL A 417 -28.06 -3.23 23.89
N ASP A 418 -27.85 -2.67 25.08
CA ASP A 418 -28.94 -2.23 25.97
C ASP A 418 -29.72 -1.04 25.41
N GLY A 419 -29.08 -0.19 24.60
CA GLY A 419 -29.73 0.89 23.87
C GLY A 419 -30.59 0.47 22.67
N LEU A 420 -30.59 -0.82 22.28
CA LEU A 420 -31.39 -1.29 21.15
C LEU A 420 -32.88 -1.37 21.52
N LYS A 421 -33.70 -0.62 20.78
CA LYS A 421 -35.17 -0.63 20.93
C LYS A 421 -35.71 -2.06 20.70
N GLY A 422 -36.45 -2.57 21.68
CA GLY A 422 -36.98 -3.94 21.65
C GLY A 422 -36.03 -5.02 22.20
N MET A 423 -34.85 -4.65 22.68
CA MET A 423 -33.94 -5.60 23.33
C MET A 423 -34.38 -5.88 24.79
N SER A 424 -34.81 -7.11 25.06
CA SER A 424 -35.14 -7.57 26.41
C SER A 424 -34.00 -8.38 27.03
N LYS A 425 -34.00 -8.54 28.37
CA LYS A 425 -32.99 -9.38 29.07
C LYS A 425 -32.91 -10.82 28.53
N ILE A 426 -34.06 -11.39 28.16
CA ILE A 426 -34.14 -12.75 27.60
C ILE A 426 -33.51 -12.77 26.21
N ARG A 427 -33.89 -11.84 25.33
CA ARG A 427 -33.34 -11.72 23.96
C ARG A 427 -31.82 -11.50 24.01
N LYS A 428 -31.36 -10.60 24.89
CA LYS A 428 -29.94 -10.34 25.18
C LYS A 428 -29.21 -11.62 25.57
N LYS A 429 -29.72 -12.39 26.53
CA LYS A 429 -29.12 -13.66 26.97
C LYS A 429 -29.11 -14.73 25.89
N GLN A 430 -30.04 -14.72 24.93
CA GLN A 430 -30.06 -15.71 23.84
C GLN A 430 -29.10 -15.34 22.69
N LEU A 431 -28.93 -14.05 22.42
CA LEU A 431 -28.07 -13.57 21.34
C LEU A 431 -26.62 -13.34 21.77
N PHE A 432 -26.39 -13.06 23.06
CA PHE A 432 -25.10 -12.64 23.58
C PHE A 432 -24.66 -13.45 24.81
N ALA A 433 -23.36 -13.55 24.99
CA ALA A 433 -22.69 -14.03 26.19
C ALA A 433 -21.84 -12.90 26.79
N ASN A 434 -21.61 -12.92 28.10
CA ASN A 434 -20.74 -11.94 28.74
C ASN A 434 -19.30 -12.17 28.29
N ASP A 435 -18.58 -11.10 27.95
CA ASP A 435 -17.15 -11.19 27.72
C ASP A 435 -16.41 -11.14 29.07
N VAL A 436 -16.02 -12.31 29.57
CA VAL A 436 -15.28 -12.43 30.85
C VAL A 436 -13.89 -11.79 30.80
N THR A 437 -13.42 -11.39 29.62
CA THR A 437 -12.08 -10.80 29.43
C THR A 437 -12.11 -9.28 29.43
N ARG A 438 -13.29 -8.66 29.27
CA ARG A 438 -13.44 -7.21 29.23
C ARG A 438 -14.81 -6.79 29.73
N GLU A 439 -14.81 -6.14 30.89
CA GLU A 439 -16.02 -5.63 31.53
C GLU A 439 -16.78 -4.64 30.61
N GLY A 440 -18.11 -4.67 30.69
CA GLY A 440 -18.98 -3.83 29.86
C GLY A 440 -19.03 -4.23 28.38
N THR A 441 -18.57 -5.44 28.03
CA THR A 441 -18.67 -5.96 26.66
C THR A 441 -19.32 -7.34 26.58
N LEU A 442 -19.95 -7.59 25.43
CA LEU A 442 -20.69 -8.81 25.15
C LEU A 442 -20.17 -9.46 23.86
N LEU A 443 -20.21 -10.79 23.83
CA LEU A 443 -19.89 -11.58 22.65
C LEU A 443 -21.17 -12.10 22.01
N PHE A 444 -21.28 -12.00 20.69
CA PHE A 444 -22.33 -12.69 19.97
C PHE A 444 -22.18 -14.21 20.12
N LYS A 445 -23.29 -14.89 20.45
CA LYS A 445 -23.38 -16.36 20.45
C LYS A 445 -23.41 -16.95 19.05
N PRO A 446 -24.14 -16.37 18.08
CA PRO A 446 -24.01 -16.78 16.68
C PRO A 446 -22.59 -16.57 16.17
N LYS A 447 -22.08 -17.50 15.37
CA LYS A 447 -20.75 -17.41 14.72
C LYS A 447 -20.82 -17.01 13.25
N THR A 448 -21.99 -17.20 12.62
CA THR A 448 -22.20 -16.89 11.20
C THR A 448 -23.46 -16.03 11.01
N VAL A 449 -23.55 -15.32 9.89
CA VAL A 449 -24.74 -14.55 9.52
C VAL A 449 -25.98 -15.45 9.47
N LYS A 450 -25.84 -16.68 8.95
CA LYS A 450 -26.94 -17.66 8.91
C LYS A 450 -27.41 -18.05 10.32
N GLN A 451 -26.49 -18.25 11.26
CA GLN A 451 -26.84 -18.52 12.66
C GLN A 451 -27.50 -17.31 13.33
N LEU A 452 -27.03 -16.09 13.02
CA LEU A 452 -27.65 -14.87 13.53
C LEU A 452 -29.09 -14.77 13.04
N VAL A 453 -29.32 -14.90 11.73
CA VAL A 453 -30.66 -14.88 11.13
C VAL A 453 -31.55 -15.95 11.75
N GLY A 454 -31.10 -17.20 11.83
CA GLY A 454 -31.88 -18.27 12.46
C GLY A 454 -32.21 -18.02 13.93
N THR A 455 -31.31 -17.37 14.68
CA THR A 455 -31.59 -17.00 16.08
C THR A 455 -32.60 -15.85 16.17
N MET A 456 -32.53 -14.86 15.26
CA MET A 456 -33.52 -13.78 15.19
C MET A 456 -34.90 -14.29 14.79
N ASP A 457 -34.97 -15.22 13.85
CA ASP A 457 -36.23 -15.84 13.41
C ASP A 457 -36.87 -16.67 14.53
N MET A 458 -36.06 -17.48 15.24
CA MET A 458 -36.51 -18.25 16.41
C MET A 458 -37.06 -17.35 17.52
N LEU A 459 -36.46 -16.19 17.73
CA LEU A 459 -36.91 -15.22 18.73
C LEU A 459 -38.06 -14.33 18.23
N SER A 460 -38.49 -14.49 16.97
CA SER A 460 -39.54 -13.70 16.31
C SER A 460 -39.33 -12.19 16.50
N LEU A 461 -38.10 -11.72 16.22
CA LEU A 461 -37.74 -10.32 16.42
C LEU A 461 -38.40 -9.41 15.39
N GLU A 462 -38.74 -8.19 15.81
CA GLU A 462 -39.33 -7.16 14.96
C GLU A 462 -38.33 -6.69 13.88
N PRO A 463 -38.77 -6.30 12.66
CA PRO A 463 -37.85 -5.94 11.57
C PRO A 463 -36.86 -4.81 11.91
N GLU A 464 -37.30 -3.83 12.71
CA GLU A 464 -36.48 -2.72 13.20
C GLU A 464 -35.29 -3.24 14.03
N LEU A 465 -35.54 -4.17 14.95
CA LEU A 465 -34.51 -4.79 15.78
C LEU A 465 -33.61 -5.74 14.97
N GLN A 466 -34.17 -6.48 14.01
CA GLN A 466 -33.37 -7.31 13.11
C GLN A 466 -32.38 -6.47 12.27
N GLY A 467 -32.83 -5.32 11.76
CA GLY A 467 -31.97 -4.36 11.05
C GLY A 467 -30.83 -3.87 11.94
N ALA A 468 -31.16 -3.40 13.14
CA ALA A 468 -30.16 -2.91 14.09
C ALA A 468 -29.14 -3.99 14.50
N LEU A 469 -29.57 -5.25 14.69
CA LEU A 469 -28.68 -6.37 15.00
C LEU A 469 -27.78 -6.76 13.82
N LYS A 470 -28.26 -6.70 12.58
CA LYS A 470 -27.44 -6.95 11.38
C LYS A 470 -26.38 -5.86 11.21
N ASP A 471 -26.75 -4.60 11.46
CA ASP A 471 -25.82 -3.47 11.42
C ASP A 471 -24.77 -3.59 12.53
N LEU A 472 -25.21 -3.91 13.75
CA LEU A 472 -24.31 -4.11 14.88
C LEU A 472 -23.36 -5.29 14.64
N TRP A 473 -23.86 -6.40 14.11
CA TRP A 473 -23.03 -7.55 13.74
C TRP A 473 -21.95 -7.19 12.72
N THR A 474 -22.28 -6.36 11.74
CA THR A 474 -21.34 -5.93 10.70
C THR A 474 -20.24 -5.03 11.25
N LYS A 475 -20.60 -4.15 12.20
CA LYS A 475 -19.67 -3.20 12.84
C LYS A 475 -18.90 -3.80 14.02
N ALA A 476 -19.34 -4.93 14.56
CA ALA A 476 -18.72 -5.55 15.73
C ALA A 476 -17.25 -5.92 15.48
N ILE A 477 -16.38 -5.51 16.40
CA ILE A 477 -14.96 -5.88 16.40
C ILE A 477 -14.83 -7.37 16.77
N PHE A 478 -13.75 -8.01 16.32
CA PHE A 478 -13.48 -9.39 16.71
C PHE A 478 -12.63 -9.42 17.99
N ARG A 479 -13.10 -10.14 19.00
CA ARG A 479 -12.23 -10.73 20.00
C ARG A 479 -11.53 -11.93 19.35
N VAL A 480 -10.21 -11.96 19.43
CA VAL A 480 -9.38 -13.05 18.90
C VAL A 480 -8.69 -13.75 20.07
N ASP A 481 -8.93 -15.05 20.19
CA ASP A 481 -8.26 -15.94 21.14
C ASP A 481 -7.25 -16.79 20.37
N ILE A 482 -5.97 -16.73 20.72
CA ILE A 482 -4.92 -17.58 20.14
C ILE A 482 -4.72 -18.77 21.08
N MET A 483 -5.00 -19.97 20.58
CA MET A 483 -5.08 -21.19 21.36
C MET A 483 -3.96 -22.15 20.97
N VAL A 484 -3.19 -22.61 21.95
CA VAL A 484 -2.27 -23.74 21.82
C VAL A 484 -2.98 -24.99 22.34
N LEU A 485 -3.18 -25.96 21.45
CA LEU A 485 -3.93 -27.19 21.68
C LEU A 485 -2.95 -28.35 21.84
N LEU A 486 -2.83 -28.89 23.05
CA LEU A 486 -1.98 -30.03 23.37
C LEU A 486 -2.84 -31.29 23.36
N ASN A 487 -2.62 -32.18 22.39
CA ASN A 487 -3.37 -33.43 22.29
C ASN A 487 -2.92 -34.42 23.37
N LEU A 488 -3.74 -34.58 24.41
CA LEU A 488 -3.43 -35.43 25.56
C LEU A 488 -3.27 -36.90 25.18
N GLU A 489 -4.03 -37.38 24.19
CA GLU A 489 -3.97 -38.77 23.74
C GLU A 489 -2.65 -39.07 23.02
N LEU A 490 -2.23 -38.18 22.11
CA LEU A 490 -0.97 -38.34 21.38
C LEU A 490 0.24 -38.19 22.30
N ILE A 491 0.17 -37.28 23.27
CA ILE A 491 1.23 -37.11 24.27
C ILE A 491 1.34 -38.37 25.13
N ALA A 492 0.21 -38.87 25.65
CA ALA A 492 0.16 -40.08 26.49
C ALA A 492 0.74 -41.33 25.79
N LYS A 493 0.58 -41.46 24.46
CA LYS A 493 1.18 -42.56 23.70
C LYS A 493 2.72 -42.53 23.65
N THR A 494 3.33 -41.40 23.99
CA THR A 494 4.79 -41.18 23.87
C THR A 494 5.51 -41.05 25.20
N THR A 495 4.82 -41.21 26.33
CA THR A 495 5.40 -41.08 27.67
C THR A 495 4.76 -42.05 28.65
N THR A 496 5.54 -42.52 29.62
CA THR A 496 5.05 -43.28 30.78
C THR A 496 4.52 -42.38 31.89
N ASN A 497 4.91 -41.10 31.90
CA ASN A 497 4.46 -40.10 32.88
C ASN A 497 3.93 -38.85 32.16
N LEU A 498 2.60 -38.81 31.99
CA LEU A 498 1.92 -37.72 31.29
C LEU A 498 2.09 -36.38 32.02
N ARG A 499 2.08 -36.36 33.35
CA ARG A 499 2.16 -35.12 34.14
C ARG A 499 3.52 -34.44 33.99
N VAL A 500 4.61 -35.22 34.07
CA VAL A 500 5.98 -34.71 33.85
C VAL A 500 6.11 -34.19 32.42
N ARG A 501 5.64 -34.96 31.43
CA ARG A 501 5.74 -34.54 30.03
C ARG A 501 4.93 -33.27 29.72
N LEU A 502 3.73 -33.14 30.29
CA LEU A 502 2.93 -31.91 30.15
C LEU A 502 3.63 -30.73 30.82
N THR A 503 4.29 -30.94 31.95
CA THR A 503 5.08 -29.89 32.61
C THR A 503 6.20 -29.41 31.70
N GLU A 504 7.00 -30.32 31.14
CA GLU A 504 8.09 -29.98 30.21
C GLU A 504 7.58 -29.19 28.99
N ILE A 505 6.41 -29.57 28.45
CA ILE A 505 5.82 -28.85 27.32
C ILE A 505 5.35 -27.46 27.75
N LEU A 506 4.67 -27.33 28.90
CA LEU A 506 4.20 -26.05 29.42
C LEU A 506 5.34 -25.09 29.77
N GLU A 507 6.45 -25.62 30.29
CA GLU A 507 7.67 -24.85 30.56
C GLU A 507 8.27 -24.24 29.28
N LYS A 508 8.19 -24.93 28.14
CA LYS A 508 8.61 -24.36 26.84
C LYS A 508 7.76 -23.13 26.46
N TYR A 509 6.49 -23.12 26.85
CA TYR A 509 5.60 -21.96 26.67
C TYR A 509 5.73 -20.92 27.79
N GLY A 510 6.67 -21.10 28.74
CA GLY A 510 6.87 -20.18 29.87
C GLY A 510 5.84 -20.31 30.98
N ILE A 511 5.05 -21.39 30.99
CA ILE A 511 3.94 -21.59 31.94
C ILE A 511 4.41 -22.43 33.12
N SER A 512 4.29 -21.90 34.34
CA SER A 512 4.67 -22.60 35.57
C SER A 512 3.55 -23.49 36.16
N GLN A 513 3.95 -24.54 36.89
CA GLN A 513 3.05 -25.57 37.47
C GLN A 513 1.94 -25.04 38.38
N GLU A 514 2.12 -23.90 39.06
CA GLU A 514 1.10 -23.28 39.90
C GLU A 514 -0.17 -22.88 39.13
N SER A 515 -0.07 -22.81 37.79
CA SER A 515 -1.17 -22.44 36.90
C SER A 515 -2.10 -23.61 36.54
N ILE A 516 -1.76 -24.83 36.97
CA ILE A 516 -2.49 -26.07 36.70
C ILE A 516 -3.15 -26.52 38.01
N VAL A 517 -4.21 -25.83 38.42
CA VAL A 517 -5.08 -26.25 39.55
C VAL A 517 -6.43 -26.68 39.01
#